data_AF-A0A645I7R1-F1
#
_entry.id   AF-A0A645I7R1-F1
#
_cell.length_a   1.000
_cell.length_b   1.000
_cell.length_c   1.000
_cell.angle_alpha   90.00
_cell.angle_beta   90.00
_cell.angle_gamma   90.00
#
_symmetry.space_group_name_H-M   'P 1'
#
loop_
_entity.id
_entity.type
_entity.pdbx_description
1 polymer ?
#
loop_
_entity_poly.entity_id
_entity_poly.type
_entity_poly.pdbx_seq_one_letter_code
_entity_poly.pdbx_strand_id
1 'polypeptide(L)' 'MSLSPTMRFFGTAINDEFGQVEESGILIEIDQILEEKRARHIETYLKSKPSKRFLMRLRRIVATKRKR' A
#
# COMPACT_ATOMS: atom_id res chain seq x y z
N MET A 1 -8.55 14.96 4.11
CA MET A 1 -8.32 13.54 3.75
C MET A 1 -6.83 13.21 3.86
N SER A 2 -6.21 13.46 5.02
CA SER A 2 -4.82 12.99 5.23
C SER A 2 -4.87 11.58 5.82
N LEU A 3 -3.95 10.71 5.41
CA LEU A 3 -3.81 9.36 5.96
C LEU A 3 -3.04 9.34 7.28
N SER A 4 -2.16 10.31 7.49
CA SER A 4 -1.37 10.49 8.72
C SER A 4 -0.92 11.94 8.87
N PRO A 5 -0.70 12.44 10.11
CA PRO A 5 -0.05 13.72 10.36
C PRO A 5 1.40 13.80 9.85
N THR A 6 2.10 12.67 9.73
CA THR A 6 3.51 12.60 9.30
C THR A 6 3.68 12.27 7.82
N MET A 7 2.56 12.12 7.08
CA MET A 7 2.55 11.86 5.65
C MET A 7 3.23 13.00 4.88
N ARG A 8 4.12 12.66 3.95
CA ARG A 8 4.74 13.61 3.02
C ARG A 8 4.07 13.52 1.66
N PHE A 9 3.79 14.68 1.07
CA PHE A 9 3.23 14.81 -0.26
C PHE A 9 4.25 15.45 -1.20
N PHE A 10 4.43 14.86 -2.38
CA PHE A 10 5.43 15.26 -3.37
C PHE A 10 4.82 15.93 -4.60
N GLY A 11 3.49 16.09 -4.64
CA GLY A 11 2.78 16.64 -5.79
C GLY A 11 1.97 15.59 -6.54
N THR A 12 1.31 16.07 -7.57
CA THR A 12 0.47 15.28 -8.48
C THR A 12 1.00 15.46 -9.90
N ALA A 13 1.11 14.37 -10.65
CA ALA A 13 1.47 14.37 -12.05
C ALA A 13 0.40 13.64 -12.87
N ILE A 14 0.28 13.96 -14.16
CA ILE A 14 -0.55 13.18 -15.08
C ILE A 14 0.25 11.97 -15.54
N ASN A 15 -0.32 10.78 -15.38
CA ASN A 15 0.23 9.54 -15.92
C ASN A 15 -0.35 9.29 -17.32
N ASP A 16 0.41 9.69 -18.33
CA ASP A 16 0.05 9.52 -19.74
C ASP A 16 0.04 8.04 -20.17
N GLU A 17 0.82 7.19 -19.51
CA GLU A 17 0.90 5.74 -19.80
C GLU A 17 -0.30 4.96 -19.24
N PHE A 18 -0.98 5.51 -18.23
CA PHE A 18 -2.14 4.91 -17.59
C PHE A 18 -3.41 5.73 -17.81
N GLY A 19 -3.66 6.11 -19.06
CA GLY A 19 -4.93 6.73 -19.44
C GLY A 19 -5.08 8.19 -19.01
N GLN A 20 -3.98 8.93 -18.89
CA GLN A 20 -3.95 10.37 -18.55
C GLN A 20 -4.63 10.68 -17.21
N VAL A 21 -4.45 9.80 -16.22
CA VAL A 21 -5.01 10.00 -14.88
C VAL A 21 -4.07 10.79 -13.99
N GLU A 22 -4.60 11.49 -12.99
CA GLU A 22 -3.81 12.15 -11.96
C GLU A 22 -3.25 11.14 -10.95
N GLU A 23 -1.93 11.09 -10.81
CA GLU A 23 -1.22 10.30 -9.82
C GLU A 23 -0.52 11.17 -8.80
N SER A 24 -0.75 10.87 -7.52
CA SER A 24 -0.18 11.60 -6.39
C SER A 24 0.95 10.82 -5.73
N GLY A 25 2.13 11.45 -5.61
CA GLY A 25 3.26 10.89 -4.88
C GLY A 25 3.14 11.17 -3.38
N ILE A 26 3.01 10.12 -2.57
CA ILE A 26 3.02 10.24 -1.10
C ILE A 26 4.00 9.26 -0.45
N LEU A 27 4.54 9.65 0.71
CA LEU A 27 5.31 8.78 1.59
C LEU A 27 4.70 8.80 2.99
N ILE A 28 4.48 7.62 3.55
CA ILE A 28 3.81 7.43 4.84
C ILE A 28 4.31 6.14 5.49
N GLU A 29 4.44 6.15 6.81
CA GLU A 29 4.69 4.94 7.59
C GLU A 29 3.36 4.23 7.91
N ILE A 30 3.32 2.91 7.78
CA ILE A 30 2.07 2.13 7.86
C ILE A 30 1.45 2.20 9.27
N ASP A 31 2.28 2.17 10.30
CA ASP A 31 1.89 2.27 11.71
C ASP A 31 1.43 3.69 12.10
N GLN A 32 1.79 4.70 11.32
CA GLN A 32 1.37 6.09 11.52
C GLN A 32 0.04 6.44 10.83
N ILE A 33 -0.56 5.48 10.11
CA ILE A 33 -1.89 5.67 9.51
C ILE A 33 -2.94 5.82 10.61
N LEU A 34 -3.76 6.87 10.53
CA LEU A 34 -4.84 7.11 11.49
C LEU A 34 -5.73 5.86 11.65
N GLU A 35 -5.97 5.46 12.91
CA GLU A 35 -6.74 4.27 13.27
C GLU A 35 -8.11 4.21 12.57
N GLU A 36 -8.81 5.34 12.49
CA GLU A 36 -10.09 5.46 11.79
C GLU A 36 -10.01 5.11 10.29
N LYS A 37 -8.89 5.42 9.64
CA LYS A 37 -8.64 5.10 8.23
C LYS A 37 -8.27 3.64 8.06
N ARG A 38 -7.44 3.11 8.97
CA ARG A 38 -7.09 1.68 8.98
C ARG A 38 -8.31 0.80 9.18
N ALA A 39 -9.16 1.12 10.16
CA ALA A 39 -10.38 0.36 10.44
C ALA A 39 -11.34 0.35 9.24
N ARG A 40 -11.55 1.50 8.61
CA ARG A 40 -12.49 1.64 7.49
C ARG A 40 -12.00 1.03 6.18
N HIS A 41 -10.71 1.10 5.90
CA HIS A 41 -10.17 0.80 4.57
C HIS A 41 -9.16 -0.35 4.51
N ILE A 42 -8.65 -0.84 5.64
CA ILE A 42 -7.60 -1.88 5.69
C ILE A 42 -8.06 -3.12 6.45
N GLU A 43 -8.76 -2.96 7.57
CA GLU A 43 -9.16 -4.10 8.42
C GLU A 43 -10.11 -5.08 7.72
N THR A 44 -11.01 -4.58 6.86
CA THR A 44 -11.90 -5.42 6.06
C THR A 44 -11.13 -6.32 5.10
N TYR A 45 -10.07 -5.81 4.47
CA TYR A 45 -9.17 -6.60 3.64
C TYR A 45 -8.38 -7.63 4.45
N LEU A 46 -7.89 -7.29 5.64
CA LEU A 46 -7.17 -8.24 6.50
C LEU A 46 -8.09 -9.39 6.97
N LYS A 47 -9.35 -9.08 7.28
CA LYS A 47 -10.37 -10.06 7.66
C LYS A 47 -10.74 -11.03 6.54
N SER A 48 -10.45 -10.70 5.27
CA SER A 48 -10.73 -11.57 4.12
C SER A 48 -9.93 -12.89 4.09
N LYS A 49 -8.93 -13.08 4.99
CA LYS A 49 -8.12 -14.31 5.14
C LYS A 49 -7.57 -14.81 3.79
N PRO A 50 -6.52 -14.17 3.24
CA PRO A 50 -5.97 -14.57 1.95
C PRO A 50 -5.52 -16.03 1.95
N SER A 51 -5.74 -16.72 0.82
CA SER A 51 -5.50 -18.16 0.73
C SER A 51 -4.04 -18.52 1.07
N LYS A 52 -3.83 -19.64 1.77
CA LYS A 52 -2.49 -20.19 2.07
C LYS A 52 -1.59 -20.26 0.82
N ARG A 53 -2.17 -20.48 -0.37
CA ARG A 53 -1.46 -20.49 -1.65
C ARG A 53 -0.85 -19.14 -1.99
N PHE A 54 -1.57 -18.05 -1.76
CA PHE A 54 -1.05 -16.69 -1.97
C PHE A 54 0.13 -16.38 -1.05
N LEU A 55 -0.01 -16.68 0.26
CA LEU A 55 1.05 -16.46 1.25
C LEU A 55 2.31 -17.30 0.96
N MET A 56 2.15 -18.55 0.52
CA MET A 56 3.27 -19.41 0.12
C MET A 56 4.00 -18.90 -1.11
N ARG A 57 3.28 -18.37 -2.10
CA ARG A 57 3.87 -17.77 -3.31
C ARG A 57 4.63 -16.50 -2.96
N LEU A 58 4.06 -15.64 -2.12
CA LEU A 58 4.69 -14.41 -1.63
C LEU A 58 6.01 -14.73 -0.90
N ARG A 59 6.02 -15.71 0.00
CA ARG A 59 7.23 -16.15 0.70
C ARG A 59 8.35 -16.61 -0.24
N ARG A 60 8.02 -17.36 -1.30
CA ARG A 60 9.03 -17.81 -2.28
C ARG A 60 9.66 -16.65 -3.04
N ILE A 61 8.87 -15.64 -3.43
CA ILE A 61 9.33 -14.47 -4.17
C ILE A 61 10.25 -13.60 -3.28
N VAL A 62 9.89 -13.42 -2.01
CA VAL A 62 10.71 -12.65 -1.07
C VAL A 62 12.01 -13.38 -0.71
N ALA A 63 11.96 -14.71 -0.52
CA ALA A 63 13.14 -15.51 -0.18
C ALA A 63 14.16 -15.61 -1.33
N THR A 64 13.70 -15.62 -2.58
CA THR A 64 14.59 -15.67 -3.77
C THR A 64 15.34 -14.37 -4.01
N LYS A 65 14.82 -13.21 -3.57
CA LYS A 65 15.55 -11.93 -3.63
C LYS A 65 16.71 -11.82 -2.64
N ARG A 66 16.78 -12.67 -1.60
CA ARG A 66 17.80 -12.58 -0.54
C ARG A 66 19.13 -13.25 -0.90
N LYS A 67 19.28 -13.77 -2.12
CA LYS A 67 20.47 -14.52 -2.58
C LYS A 67 21.18 -13.90 -3.79
N ARG A 68 20.90 -12.64 -4.12
CA ARG A 68 21.69 -11.81 -5.05
C ARG A 68 22.12 -10.55 -4.33
#